data_AF-A0A255ZNR0-F1
#
_entry.id   AF-A0A255ZNR0-F1
#
_cell.length_a   1.000
_cell.length_b   1.000
_cell.length_c   1.000
_cell.angle_alpha   90.00
_cell.angle_beta   90.00
_cell.angle_gamma   90.00
#
_symmetry.space_group_name_H-M   'P 1'
#
loop_
_entity.id
_entity.type
_entity.pdbx_description
1 polymer ?
#
loop_
_entity_poly.entity_id
_entity_poly.type
_entity_poly.pdbx_seq_one_letter_code
_entity_poly.pdbx_strand_id
1 'polypeptide(L)'
;MASTINTNIQSLNAQRNLATSQSSLSTSMQRLSSGLRINSAKDDAAGLAIAERMTSQVRGLNQAARNANDGISLAQVAEGALGSASATLQRIRELAVQSANATNSASDRAALNAEVGQLTAELDRIAKTAQFNGQNILDGSFTSATFQVGANANQTIIATTGNFSTNKYGNHRIGSQVAATAGGPGDLVTGSTAGTRASQATPAADISATSPIAADTTFRIDGSSGSATIGITAGQTAKSLAAAINAQSGTTGVTATARTDIDLSSFTANTSYSLTMRSNNSVATTVAFTVGALDGDGLSAAVAAFNDKSSATGVTAKLNAAGTGISLSNAAGEDIVIEVPAASTALAVGGVTIPNAPNNAAYVTGTLTLDSDKSFGMVNAAVNDPVGPPPVTDFFLAATSASQLQTVDTLDVATVESATRTLSTVDAAIQVIAGQRAKFGALQSRFENTIASLQTMAENLSASRSRIQDADFALETANLSRTQILQQAGTAMVAQANQLPQGVLALLRQ
;
A
#
# COMPACT_ATOMS: atom_id res chain seq x y z
N MET A 1 -96.83 -17.21 -18.11
CA MET A 1 -95.59 -17.95 -17.83
C MET A 1 -95.96 -19.42 -17.74
N ALA A 2 -95.36 -20.29 -18.56
CA ALA A 2 -95.66 -21.72 -18.53
C ALA A 2 -95.04 -22.34 -17.27
N SER A 3 -95.88 -22.89 -16.37
CA SER A 3 -95.43 -23.58 -15.17
C SER A 3 -95.08 -25.03 -15.49
N THR A 4 -93.81 -25.31 -15.77
CA THR A 4 -93.28 -26.67 -15.91
C THR A 4 -92.98 -27.24 -14.52
N ILE A 5 -93.60 -28.37 -14.16
CA ILE A 5 -93.54 -28.94 -12.80
C ILE A 5 -92.27 -29.79 -12.57
N ASN A 6 -91.78 -30.47 -13.61
CA ASN A 6 -90.66 -31.42 -13.49
C ASN A 6 -89.27 -30.75 -13.45
N THR A 7 -89.14 -29.52 -13.96
CA THR A 7 -87.85 -28.80 -13.99
C THR A 7 -88.01 -27.45 -13.31
N ASN A 8 -87.57 -27.36 -12.05
CA ASN A 8 -87.62 -26.12 -11.28
C ASN A 8 -86.39 -25.25 -11.57
N ILE A 9 -86.52 -24.37 -12.56
CA ILE A 9 -85.47 -23.45 -13.00
C ILE A 9 -85.08 -22.48 -11.87
N GLN A 10 -86.02 -22.10 -10.99
CA GLN A 10 -85.75 -21.18 -9.88
C GLN A 10 -84.87 -21.84 -8.80
N SER A 11 -85.13 -23.11 -8.47
CA SER A 11 -84.27 -23.88 -7.55
C SER A 11 -82.89 -24.12 -8.14
N LEU A 12 -82.78 -24.48 -9.43
CA LEU A 12 -81.48 -24.65 -10.12
C LEU A 12 -80.67 -23.35 -10.20
N ASN A 13 -81.33 -22.19 -10.32
CA ASN A 13 -80.67 -20.90 -10.28
C ASN A 13 -80.21 -20.55 -8.85
N ALA A 14 -81.07 -20.76 -7.84
CA ALA A 14 -80.73 -20.55 -6.44
C ALA A 14 -79.58 -21.45 -5.97
N GLN A 15 -79.55 -22.72 -6.38
CA GLN A 15 -78.45 -23.65 -6.08
C GLN A 15 -77.13 -23.23 -6.75
N ARG A 16 -77.15 -22.76 -8.01
CA ARG A 16 -75.96 -22.22 -8.68
C ARG A 16 -75.41 -20.99 -7.95
N ASN A 17 -76.27 -20.05 -7.56
CA ASN A 17 -75.84 -18.86 -6.81
C ASN A 17 -75.33 -19.19 -5.40
N LEU A 18 -75.93 -20.20 -4.74
CA LEU A 18 -75.45 -20.71 -3.46
C LEU A 18 -74.07 -21.36 -3.58
N ALA A 19 -73.82 -22.18 -4.61
CA ALA A 19 -72.52 -22.79 -4.87
C ALA A 19 -71.43 -21.74 -5.14
N THR A 20 -71.75 -20.69 -5.91
CA THR A 20 -70.85 -19.54 -6.13
C THR A 20 -70.52 -18.81 -4.82
N SER A 21 -71.52 -18.64 -3.94
CA SER A 21 -71.33 -18.00 -2.63
C SER A 21 -70.48 -18.85 -1.68
N GLN A 22 -70.66 -20.17 -1.69
CA GLN A 22 -69.83 -21.12 -0.92
C GLN A 22 -68.38 -21.13 -1.40
N SER A 23 -68.15 -21.09 -2.72
CA SER A 23 -66.80 -20.98 -3.29
C SER A 23 -66.11 -19.68 -2.85
N SER A 24 -66.83 -18.55 -2.93
CA SER A 24 -66.32 -17.22 -2.52
C SER A 24 -66.02 -17.15 -1.02
N LEU A 25 -66.86 -17.78 -0.18
CA LEU A 25 -66.63 -17.92 1.25
C LEU A 25 -65.36 -18.72 1.55
N SER A 26 -65.15 -19.84 0.85
CA SER A 26 -63.93 -20.65 0.99
C SER A 26 -62.67 -19.87 0.64
N THR A 27 -62.68 -19.10 -0.46
CA THR A 27 -61.57 -18.21 -0.84
C THR A 27 -61.32 -17.12 0.21
N SER A 28 -62.38 -16.50 0.73
CA SER A 28 -62.24 -15.44 1.76
C SER A 28 -61.63 -16.00 3.04
N MET A 29 -62.08 -17.18 3.47
CA MET A 29 -61.51 -17.91 4.61
C MET A 29 -60.04 -18.28 4.39
N GLN A 30 -59.68 -18.74 3.18
CA GLN A 30 -58.30 -19.08 2.83
C GLN A 30 -57.39 -17.85 2.89
N ARG A 31 -57.82 -16.70 2.36
CA ARG A 31 -57.08 -15.44 2.39
C ARG A 31 -56.94 -14.86 3.79
N LEU A 32 -58.00 -14.91 4.59
CA LEU A 32 -57.97 -14.45 5.98
C LEU A 32 -57.04 -15.31 6.85
N SER A 33 -57.04 -16.63 6.59
CA SER A 33 -56.19 -17.59 7.30
C SER A 33 -54.71 -17.48 6.91
N SER A 34 -54.40 -17.34 5.62
CA SER A 34 -53.01 -17.19 5.15
C SER A 34 -52.46 -15.76 5.31
N GLY A 35 -53.33 -14.75 5.42
CA GLY A 35 -52.98 -13.34 5.34
C GLY A 35 -52.54 -12.90 3.93
N LEU A 36 -52.67 -13.76 2.92
CA LEU A 36 -52.22 -13.51 1.55
C LEU A 36 -53.42 -13.47 0.60
N ARG A 37 -53.48 -12.42 -0.22
CA ARG A 37 -54.45 -12.28 -1.31
C ARG A 37 -54.22 -13.32 -2.41
N ILE A 38 -52.94 -13.63 -2.69
CA ILE A 38 -52.51 -14.60 -3.70
C ILE A 38 -51.89 -15.79 -2.96
N ASN A 39 -52.62 -16.91 -2.89
CA ASN A 39 -52.15 -18.12 -2.22
C ASN A 39 -51.75 -19.22 -3.22
N SER A 40 -52.33 -19.19 -4.42
CA SER A 40 -52.00 -20.14 -5.49
C SER A 40 -51.96 -19.46 -6.87
N ALA A 41 -51.37 -20.12 -7.85
CA ALA A 41 -51.32 -19.63 -9.24
C ALA A 41 -52.72 -19.48 -9.87
N LYS A 42 -53.76 -20.11 -9.29
CA LYS A 42 -55.16 -19.94 -9.70
C LYS A 42 -55.69 -18.54 -9.37
N ASP A 43 -55.19 -17.92 -8.29
CA ASP A 43 -55.68 -16.62 -7.82
C ASP A 43 -55.16 -15.47 -8.70
N ASP A 44 -53.86 -15.50 -9.03
CA ASP A 44 -53.20 -14.60 -9.97
C ASP A 44 -51.82 -15.16 -10.37
N ALA A 45 -51.72 -15.74 -11.57
CA ALA A 45 -50.48 -16.34 -12.05
C ALA A 45 -49.35 -15.31 -12.28
N ALA A 46 -49.68 -14.12 -12.78
CA ALA A 46 -48.68 -13.08 -13.05
C ALA A 46 -48.23 -12.40 -11.75
N GLY A 47 -49.17 -12.11 -10.85
CA GLY A 47 -48.89 -11.57 -9.52
C GLY A 47 -48.03 -12.49 -8.68
N LEU A 48 -48.31 -13.80 -8.69
CA LEU A 48 -47.49 -14.80 -8.02
C LEU A 48 -46.06 -14.84 -8.58
N ALA A 49 -45.89 -14.88 -9.91
CA ALA A 49 -44.57 -14.91 -10.54
C ALA A 49 -43.72 -13.65 -10.22
N ILE A 50 -44.35 -12.47 -10.12
CA ILE A 50 -43.68 -11.24 -9.70
C ILE A 50 -43.30 -11.32 -8.21
N ALA A 51 -44.21 -11.76 -7.35
CA ALA A 51 -43.97 -11.89 -5.91
C ALA A 51 -42.88 -12.93 -5.59
N GLU A 52 -42.80 -14.02 -6.34
CA GLU A 52 -41.74 -15.03 -6.24
C GLU A 52 -40.38 -14.45 -6.65
N ARG A 53 -40.33 -13.67 -7.75
CA ARG A 53 -39.11 -12.96 -8.17
C ARG A 53 -38.65 -11.95 -7.13
N MET A 54 -39.57 -11.15 -6.58
CA MET A 54 -39.28 -10.22 -5.49
C MET A 54 -38.80 -10.96 -4.24
N THR A 55 -39.38 -12.12 -3.92
CA THR A 55 -38.94 -12.96 -2.79
C THR A 55 -37.53 -13.48 -3.00
N SER A 56 -37.21 -13.95 -4.21
CA SER A 56 -35.85 -14.39 -4.56
C SER A 56 -34.85 -13.23 -4.43
N GLN A 57 -35.20 -12.05 -4.96
CA GLN A 57 -34.37 -10.85 -4.84
C GLN A 57 -34.16 -10.44 -3.38
N VAL A 58 -35.21 -10.36 -2.56
CA VAL A 58 -35.09 -10.01 -1.13
C VAL A 58 -34.20 -11.02 -0.39
N ARG A 59 -34.36 -12.33 -0.65
CA ARG A 59 -33.47 -13.35 -0.07
C ARG A 59 -32.02 -13.17 -0.52
N GLY A 60 -31.82 -12.88 -1.81
CA GLY A 60 -30.51 -12.58 -2.39
C GLY A 60 -29.86 -11.34 -1.77
N LEU A 61 -30.61 -10.25 -1.60
CA LEU A 61 -30.14 -9.01 -0.97
C LEU A 61 -29.77 -9.22 0.50
N ASN A 62 -30.56 -10.01 1.25
CA ASN A 62 -30.25 -10.35 2.64
C ASN A 62 -28.98 -11.20 2.76
N GLN A 63 -28.76 -12.15 1.85
CA GLN A 63 -27.50 -12.90 1.81
C GLN A 63 -26.33 -12.02 1.39
N ALA A 64 -26.52 -11.13 0.42
CA ALA A 64 -25.52 -10.16 -0.01
C ALA A 64 -25.09 -9.23 1.13
N ALA A 65 -26.03 -8.79 1.98
CA ALA A 65 -25.72 -8.00 3.16
C ALA A 65 -24.86 -8.80 4.17
N ARG A 66 -25.13 -10.10 4.37
CA ARG A 66 -24.27 -10.98 5.18
C ARG A 66 -22.86 -11.11 4.57
N ASN A 67 -22.77 -11.39 3.27
CA ASN A 67 -21.48 -11.47 2.58
C ASN A 67 -20.67 -10.18 2.69
N ALA A 68 -21.33 -9.01 2.67
CA ALA A 68 -20.67 -7.72 2.87
C ALA A 68 -20.15 -7.55 4.30
N ASN A 69 -20.88 -8.04 5.31
CA ASN A 69 -20.39 -8.08 6.70
C ASN A 69 -19.18 -9.01 6.86
N ASP A 70 -19.14 -10.13 6.15
CA ASP A 70 -17.96 -11.00 6.12
C ASP A 70 -16.76 -10.27 5.50
N GLY A 71 -17.01 -9.47 4.45
CA GLY A 71 -16.00 -8.60 3.84
C GLY A 71 -15.45 -7.54 4.79
N ILE A 72 -16.31 -6.92 5.61
CA ILE A 72 -15.89 -6.00 6.68
C ILE A 72 -15.03 -6.73 7.71
N SER A 73 -15.47 -7.92 8.15
CA SER A 73 -14.75 -8.73 9.15
C SER A 73 -13.35 -9.11 8.65
N LEU A 74 -13.23 -9.52 7.39
CA LEU A 74 -11.94 -9.79 6.77
C LEU A 74 -11.03 -8.54 6.76
N ALA A 75 -11.58 -7.39 6.34
CA ALA A 75 -10.82 -6.15 6.30
C ALA A 75 -10.38 -5.69 7.69
N GLN A 76 -11.18 -5.91 8.73
CA GLN A 76 -10.84 -5.59 10.13
C GLN A 76 -9.74 -6.48 10.68
N VAL A 77 -9.78 -7.79 10.40
CA VAL A 77 -8.70 -8.71 10.81
C VAL A 77 -7.38 -8.33 10.13
N ALA A 78 -7.42 -8.02 8.83
CA ALA A 78 -6.25 -7.55 8.09
C ALA A 78 -5.70 -6.23 8.63
N GLU A 79 -6.59 -5.27 8.88
CA GLU A 79 -6.24 -3.95 9.41
C GLU A 79 -5.63 -4.03 10.82
N GLY A 80 -6.17 -4.89 11.70
CA GLY A 80 -5.64 -5.09 13.05
C GLY A 80 -4.24 -5.71 13.05
N ALA A 81 -4.01 -6.69 12.17
CA ALA A 81 -2.68 -7.28 11.97
C ALA A 81 -1.68 -6.25 11.44
N LEU A 82 -2.06 -5.46 10.43
CA LEU A 82 -1.22 -4.38 9.89
C LEU A 82 -0.98 -3.25 10.91
N GLY A 83 -1.94 -2.95 11.78
CA GLY A 83 -1.75 -2.03 12.91
C GLY A 83 -0.66 -2.50 13.87
N SER A 84 -0.65 -3.80 14.19
CA SER A 84 0.38 -4.42 15.05
C SER A 84 1.75 -4.43 14.37
N ALA A 85 1.81 -4.73 13.07
CA ALA A 85 3.04 -4.64 12.28
C ALA A 85 3.57 -3.21 12.23
N SER A 86 2.69 -2.20 12.06
CA SER A 86 3.07 -0.79 12.09
C SER A 86 3.67 -0.37 13.43
N ALA A 87 3.13 -0.81 14.56
CA ALA A 87 3.69 -0.53 15.89
C ALA A 87 5.07 -1.20 16.09
N THR A 88 5.22 -2.42 15.58
CA THR A 88 6.50 -3.16 15.63
C THR A 88 7.58 -2.45 14.79
N LEU A 89 7.23 -1.96 13.60
CA LEU A 89 8.13 -1.14 12.77
C LEU A 89 8.50 0.18 13.45
N GLN A 90 7.56 0.85 14.13
CA GLN A 90 7.88 2.05 14.90
C GLN A 90 8.88 1.76 16.02
N ARG A 91 8.76 0.61 16.71
CA ARG A 91 9.75 0.18 17.70
C ARG A 91 11.13 -0.09 17.08
N ILE A 92 11.19 -0.75 15.93
CA ILE A 92 12.45 -0.95 15.19
C ILE A 92 13.08 0.41 14.82
N ARG A 93 12.25 1.38 14.41
CA ARG A 93 12.69 2.75 14.12
C ARG A 93 13.32 3.42 15.34
N GLU A 94 12.72 3.30 16.52
CA GLU A 94 13.28 3.82 17.77
C GLU A 94 14.66 3.22 18.07
N LEU A 95 14.79 1.90 17.93
CA LEU A 95 16.06 1.19 18.13
C LEU A 95 17.13 1.63 17.12
N ALA A 96 16.74 1.87 15.86
CA ALA A 96 17.65 2.39 14.84
C ALA A 96 18.11 3.82 15.17
N VAL A 97 17.22 4.72 15.61
CA VAL A 97 17.59 6.06 16.08
C VAL A 97 18.52 5.97 17.30
N GLN A 98 18.22 5.07 18.24
CA GLN A 98 19.05 4.85 19.44
C GLN A 98 20.44 4.36 19.04
N SER A 99 20.54 3.35 18.16
CA SER A 99 21.81 2.78 17.71
C SER A 99 22.65 3.77 16.91
N ALA A 100 22.01 4.67 16.16
CA ALA A 100 22.68 5.73 15.40
C ALA A 100 23.43 6.73 16.30
N ASN A 101 23.13 6.79 17.61
CA ASN A 101 23.87 7.66 18.53
C ASN A 101 25.30 7.15 18.77
N ALA A 102 26.26 8.09 18.77
CA ALA A 102 27.69 7.80 18.88
C ALA A 102 28.12 7.32 20.28
N THR A 103 27.31 7.56 21.31
CA THR A 103 27.60 7.14 22.69
C THR A 103 27.43 5.63 22.93
N ASN A 104 26.80 4.89 22.00
CA ASN A 104 26.66 3.45 22.10
C ASN A 104 27.94 2.73 21.68
N SER A 105 28.37 1.77 22.49
CA SER A 105 29.47 0.88 22.13
C SER A 105 29.05 -0.15 21.07
N ALA A 106 30.02 -0.84 20.47
CA ALA A 106 29.72 -1.92 19.53
C ALA A 106 28.91 -3.06 20.17
N SER A 107 29.14 -3.37 21.45
CA SER A 107 28.35 -4.36 22.19
C SER A 107 26.91 -3.89 22.45
N ASP A 108 26.70 -2.60 22.72
CA ASP A 108 25.34 -2.05 22.90
C ASP A 108 24.56 -2.12 21.60
N ARG A 109 25.19 -1.75 20.47
CA ARG A 109 24.58 -1.88 19.14
C ARG A 109 24.26 -3.33 18.78
N ALA A 110 25.12 -4.28 19.15
CA ALA A 110 24.85 -5.70 18.95
C ALA A 110 23.63 -6.18 19.76
N ALA A 111 23.45 -5.69 21.00
CA ALA A 111 22.26 -5.99 21.80
C ALA A 111 20.98 -5.39 21.21
N LEU A 112 21.03 -4.12 20.77
CA LEU A 112 19.91 -3.49 20.05
C LEU A 112 19.58 -4.24 18.77
N ASN A 113 20.59 -4.73 18.05
CA ASN A 113 20.39 -5.51 16.84
C ASN A 113 19.72 -6.87 17.09
N ALA A 114 20.02 -7.51 18.23
CA ALA A 114 19.33 -8.73 18.63
C ALA A 114 17.83 -8.46 18.91
N GLU A 115 17.48 -7.32 19.51
CA GLU A 115 16.07 -6.90 19.68
C GLU A 115 15.40 -6.67 18.32
N VAL A 116 16.07 -5.96 17.39
CA VAL A 116 15.58 -5.78 16.02
C VAL A 116 15.32 -7.13 15.33
N GLY A 117 16.21 -8.11 15.48
CA GLY A 117 16.04 -9.46 14.94
C GLY A 117 14.83 -10.22 15.51
N GLN A 118 14.47 -10.01 16.77
CA GLN A 118 13.24 -10.57 17.35
C GLN A 118 11.99 -9.87 16.81
N LEU A 119 12.05 -8.54 16.66
CA LEU A 119 10.93 -7.76 16.12
C LEU A 119 10.69 -8.07 14.63
N THR A 120 11.73 -8.32 13.84
CA THR A 120 11.58 -8.75 12.44
C THR A 120 10.98 -10.15 12.35
N ALA A 121 11.36 -11.08 13.23
CA ALA A 121 10.73 -12.39 13.32
C ALA A 121 9.24 -12.29 13.71
N GLU A 122 8.89 -11.36 14.61
CA GLU A 122 7.50 -11.07 14.98
C GLU A 122 6.71 -10.49 13.80
N LEU A 123 7.30 -9.60 12.99
CA LEU A 123 6.67 -9.10 11.77
C LEU A 123 6.33 -10.22 10.78
N ASP A 124 7.27 -11.16 10.57
CA ASP A 124 7.05 -12.32 9.71
C ASP A 124 5.96 -13.25 10.30
N ARG A 125 5.94 -13.43 11.62
CA ARG A 125 4.89 -14.18 12.31
C ARG A 125 3.52 -13.54 12.11
N ILE A 126 3.38 -12.22 12.26
CA ILE A 126 2.11 -11.50 12.04
C ILE A 126 1.62 -11.74 10.62
N ALA A 127 2.48 -11.61 9.61
CA ALA A 127 2.11 -11.82 8.21
C ALA A 127 1.64 -13.26 7.92
N LYS A 128 2.28 -14.27 8.51
CA LYS A 128 1.97 -15.69 8.29
C LYS A 128 0.83 -16.22 9.15
N THR A 129 0.48 -15.56 10.25
CA THR A 129 -0.57 -16.02 11.18
C THR A 129 -1.88 -15.24 11.08
N ALA A 130 -1.88 -14.06 10.46
CA ALA A 130 -3.10 -13.32 10.17
C ALA A 130 -3.98 -14.14 9.21
N GLN A 131 -5.06 -14.71 9.75
CA GLN A 131 -5.95 -15.62 9.04
C GLN A 131 -7.41 -15.19 9.18
N PHE A 132 -8.18 -15.40 8.12
CA PHE A 132 -9.63 -15.31 8.13
C PHE A 132 -10.20 -16.60 7.56
N ASN A 133 -11.03 -17.30 8.35
CA ASN A 133 -11.64 -18.57 7.97
C ASN A 133 -10.62 -19.62 7.48
N GLY A 134 -9.45 -19.70 8.14
CA GLY A 134 -8.37 -20.64 7.82
C GLY A 134 -7.50 -20.28 6.62
N GLN A 135 -7.73 -19.13 5.97
CA GLN A 135 -6.89 -18.63 4.89
C GLN A 135 -6.00 -17.49 5.38
N ASN A 136 -4.70 -17.56 5.09
CA ASN A 136 -3.75 -16.48 5.36
C ASN A 136 -4.09 -15.28 4.48
N ILE A 137 -4.11 -14.07 5.05
CA ILE A 137 -4.54 -12.86 4.35
C ILE A 137 -3.41 -11.87 4.01
N LEU A 138 -2.20 -12.08 4.57
CA LEU A 138 -1.08 -11.13 4.43
C LEU A 138 0.22 -11.77 3.88
N ASP A 139 0.25 -13.07 3.63
CA ASP A 139 1.44 -13.78 3.12
C ASP A 139 1.54 -13.77 1.58
N GLY A 140 0.60 -13.10 0.90
CA GLY A 140 0.49 -13.01 -0.55
C GLY A 140 -0.19 -14.21 -1.24
N SER A 141 -0.58 -15.26 -0.51
CA SER A 141 -1.41 -16.34 -1.06
C SER A 141 -2.82 -15.84 -1.41
N PHE A 142 -3.36 -14.97 -0.56
CA PHE A 142 -4.59 -14.23 -0.80
C PHE A 142 -4.25 -13.03 -1.68
N THR A 143 -4.43 -13.13 -2.99
CA THR A 143 -4.18 -11.99 -3.91
C THR A 143 -5.42 -11.12 -4.06
N SER A 144 -6.58 -11.74 -4.23
CA SER A 144 -7.86 -11.06 -4.28
C SER A 144 -8.99 -11.96 -3.81
N ALA A 145 -10.01 -11.37 -3.19
CA ALA A 145 -11.26 -12.04 -2.87
C ALA A 145 -12.45 -11.26 -3.41
N THR A 146 -13.36 -11.97 -4.05
CA THR A 146 -14.56 -11.40 -4.66
C THR A 146 -15.75 -11.68 -3.77
N PHE A 147 -16.36 -10.62 -3.24
CA PHE A 147 -17.55 -10.69 -2.43
C PHE A 147 -18.78 -10.39 -3.28
N GLN A 148 -19.69 -11.36 -3.39
CA GLN A 148 -20.98 -11.17 -4.03
C GLN A 148 -21.90 -10.37 -3.10
N VAL A 149 -22.10 -9.09 -3.42
CA VAL A 149 -22.84 -8.10 -2.61
C VAL A 149 -24.10 -7.62 -3.32
N GLY A 150 -24.68 -8.43 -4.20
CA GLY A 150 -25.97 -8.16 -4.82
C GLY A 150 -26.74 -9.44 -5.16
N ALA A 151 -28.01 -9.27 -5.51
CA ALA A 151 -28.90 -10.38 -5.80
C ALA A 151 -28.69 -10.99 -7.20
N ASN A 152 -28.06 -10.25 -8.12
CA ASN A 152 -27.79 -10.71 -9.49
C ASN A 152 -26.31 -11.05 -9.69
N ALA A 153 -26.02 -11.93 -10.64
CA ALA A 153 -24.64 -12.32 -10.98
C ALA A 153 -23.73 -11.11 -11.22
N ASN A 154 -22.47 -11.21 -10.79
CA ASN A 154 -21.39 -10.23 -10.98
C ASN A 154 -21.55 -8.88 -10.25
N GLN A 155 -22.55 -8.73 -9.37
CA GLN A 155 -22.64 -7.59 -8.45
C GLN A 155 -21.68 -7.79 -7.27
N THR A 156 -20.41 -7.46 -7.49
CA THR A 156 -19.32 -7.83 -6.57
C THR A 156 -18.47 -6.65 -6.12
N ILE A 157 -17.85 -6.82 -4.95
CA ILE A 157 -16.75 -5.97 -4.46
C ILE A 157 -15.52 -6.87 -4.36
N ILE A 158 -14.41 -6.41 -4.95
CA ILE A 158 -13.13 -7.12 -4.89
C ILE A 158 -12.30 -6.49 -3.77
N ALA A 159 -11.90 -7.32 -2.81
CA ALA A 159 -10.90 -6.99 -1.81
C ALA A 159 -9.53 -7.45 -2.32
N THR A 160 -8.56 -6.55 -2.39
CA THR A 160 -7.18 -6.88 -2.73
C THR A 160 -6.29 -6.66 -1.51
N THR A 161 -5.29 -7.53 -1.36
CA THR A 161 -4.29 -7.43 -0.30
C THR A 161 -2.89 -7.56 -0.91
N GLY A 162 -1.90 -7.09 -0.15
CA GLY A 162 -0.49 -7.20 -0.51
C GLY A 162 0.18 -8.38 0.16
N ASN A 163 1.42 -8.67 -0.25
CA ASN A 163 2.29 -9.58 0.49
C ASN A 163 3.13 -8.78 1.50
N PHE A 164 2.89 -9.04 2.78
CA PHE A 164 3.58 -8.43 3.91
C PHE A 164 4.52 -9.41 4.62
N SER A 165 4.93 -10.49 3.96
CA SER A 165 6.07 -11.28 4.42
C SER A 165 7.33 -10.40 4.39
N THR A 166 8.19 -10.47 5.41
CA THR A 166 9.33 -9.55 5.59
C THR A 166 10.29 -9.47 4.41
N ASN A 167 10.32 -10.50 3.55
CA ASN A 167 11.14 -10.56 2.35
C ASN A 167 10.50 -9.98 1.08
N LYS A 168 9.26 -9.46 1.13
CA LYS A 168 8.52 -8.94 -0.05
C LYS A 168 8.21 -7.45 -0.03
N TYR A 169 8.48 -6.76 1.06
CA TYR A 169 8.27 -5.31 1.18
C TYR A 169 9.44 -4.66 1.93
N GLY A 170 9.53 -3.34 1.78
CA GLY A 170 10.60 -2.53 2.31
C GLY A 170 10.85 -1.34 1.39
N ASN A 171 12.10 -0.92 1.26
CA ASN A 171 12.48 0.25 0.49
C ASN A 171 13.09 -0.14 -0.85
N HIS A 172 12.62 0.47 -1.92
CA HIS A 172 13.25 0.34 -3.22
C HIS A 172 14.37 1.36 -3.32
N ARG A 173 15.59 0.92 -3.63
CA ARG A 173 16.78 1.78 -3.61
C ARG A 173 17.58 1.68 -4.91
N ILE A 174 18.11 2.80 -5.37
CA ILE A 174 19.21 2.88 -6.34
C ILE A 174 20.30 3.74 -5.72
N GLY A 175 21.45 3.14 -5.42
CA GLY A 175 22.63 3.85 -4.92
C GLY A 175 23.64 4.11 -6.04
N SER A 176 24.30 5.26 -5.98
CA SER A 176 25.51 5.61 -6.73
C SER A 176 26.75 5.06 -6.02
N GLN A 177 27.75 4.61 -6.77
CA GLN A 177 28.88 3.81 -6.28
C GLN A 177 29.96 4.65 -5.56
N VAL A 178 30.25 4.41 -4.26
CA VAL A 178 31.56 4.71 -3.63
C VAL A 178 31.83 3.73 -2.46
N ALA A 179 32.49 2.59 -2.72
CA ALA A 179 33.25 1.83 -1.72
C ALA A 179 34.15 0.79 -2.40
N ALA A 180 35.43 0.75 -2.03
CA ALA A 180 36.46 -0.12 -2.62
C ALA A 180 36.39 -1.60 -2.18
N THR A 181 35.34 -2.02 -1.48
CA THR A 181 35.23 -3.39 -0.96
C THR A 181 33.78 -3.84 -0.98
N ALA A 182 33.51 -4.91 -1.74
CA ALA A 182 32.25 -5.64 -1.61
C ALA A 182 32.11 -6.10 -0.14
N GLY A 183 31.07 -5.64 0.55
CA GLY A 183 30.82 -5.99 1.96
C GLY A 183 31.58 -5.14 3.01
N GLY A 184 32.17 -4.01 2.63
CA GLY A 184 32.55 -2.98 3.60
C GLY A 184 31.32 -2.19 4.10
N PRO A 185 31.42 -1.44 5.22
CA PRO A 185 30.43 -0.44 5.61
C PRO A 185 30.35 0.63 4.52
N GLY A 186 29.43 0.41 3.59
CA GLY A 186 29.16 1.21 2.41
C GLY A 186 27.84 0.73 1.80
N ASP A 187 26.78 1.49 2.05
CA ASP A 187 25.42 1.62 1.51
C ASP A 187 24.79 0.65 0.46
N LEU A 188 25.32 -0.56 0.28
CA LEU A 188 24.93 -1.49 -0.79
C LEU A 188 24.63 -2.88 -0.20
N VAL A 189 23.40 -3.37 -0.36
CA VAL A 189 23.02 -4.75 0.02
C VAL A 189 23.25 -5.71 -1.16
N THR A 190 23.50 -6.97 -0.80
CA THR A 190 23.74 -8.17 -1.62
C THR A 190 23.50 -8.03 -3.12
N GLY A 191 24.58 -8.02 -3.90
CA GLY A 191 24.54 -8.05 -5.38
C GLY A 191 24.94 -6.76 -6.09
N SER A 192 25.33 -5.70 -5.37
CA SER A 192 25.92 -4.51 -5.99
C SER A 192 27.35 -4.76 -6.45
N THR A 193 27.64 -4.48 -7.72
CA THR A 193 28.99 -4.60 -8.31
C THR A 193 29.85 -3.39 -7.93
N ALA A 194 31.09 -3.66 -7.51
CA ALA A 194 32.07 -2.67 -7.06
C ALA A 194 32.55 -1.71 -8.17
N GLY A 195 32.87 -0.46 -7.79
CA GLY A 195 33.54 0.51 -8.67
C GLY A 195 33.70 1.89 -8.02
N THR A 196 34.79 2.12 -7.28
CA THR A 196 35.14 3.43 -6.71
C THR A 196 35.39 4.47 -7.81
N ARG A 197 34.77 5.66 -7.75
CA ARG A 197 35.21 6.84 -8.54
C ARG A 197 35.83 7.90 -7.64
N ALA A 198 36.89 7.55 -6.90
CA ALA A 198 37.90 8.55 -6.59
C ALA A 198 38.61 8.85 -7.93
N SER A 199 38.30 9.99 -8.55
CA SER A 199 39.01 10.40 -9.76
C SER A 199 40.42 10.82 -9.35
N GLN A 200 41.45 10.13 -9.84
CA GLN A 200 42.79 10.68 -9.74
C GLN A 200 42.86 11.90 -10.64
N ALA A 201 43.36 13.04 -10.12
CA ALA A 201 43.96 14.03 -10.99
C ALA A 201 45.06 13.36 -11.81
N THR A 202 44.96 13.47 -13.13
CA THR A 202 46.15 13.45 -13.96
C THR A 202 47.10 14.56 -13.48
N PRO A 203 48.44 14.37 -13.55
CA PRO A 203 49.38 15.42 -13.18
C PRO A 203 48.96 16.74 -13.85
N ALA A 204 48.66 17.79 -13.05
CA ALA A 204 48.14 19.12 -13.41
C ALA A 204 46.65 19.44 -13.15
N ALA A 205 45.84 18.56 -12.55
CA ALA A 205 44.52 18.96 -12.06
C ALA A 205 44.62 19.69 -10.70
N ASP A 206 44.78 21.01 -10.79
CA ASP A 206 44.67 21.99 -9.70
C ASP A 206 43.46 21.69 -8.79
N ILE A 207 43.50 22.05 -7.50
CA ILE A 207 42.33 22.05 -6.60
C ILE A 207 41.18 22.95 -7.12
N SER A 208 41.47 23.81 -8.11
CA SER A 208 40.51 24.58 -8.89
C SER A 208 39.89 23.83 -10.08
N ALA A 209 40.39 22.65 -10.44
CA ALA A 209 39.86 21.84 -11.54
C ALA A 209 38.39 21.44 -11.32
N THR A 210 37.66 21.36 -12.43
CA THR A 210 36.22 21.08 -12.45
C THR A 210 35.92 19.66 -12.00
N SER A 211 34.78 19.44 -11.35
CA SER A 211 34.25 18.11 -10.99
C SER A 211 34.40 17.10 -12.14
N PRO A 212 34.60 15.79 -11.87
CA PRO A 212 34.63 14.75 -12.90
C PRO A 212 33.37 14.70 -13.80
N ILE A 213 32.29 15.40 -13.41
CA ILE A 213 31.18 15.77 -14.28
C ILE A 213 31.61 16.87 -15.27
N ALA A 214 32.18 16.43 -16.39
CA ALA A 214 32.79 17.31 -17.38
C ALA A 214 31.79 18.03 -18.33
N ALA A 215 30.53 17.60 -18.39
CA ALA A 215 29.54 18.15 -19.31
C ALA A 215 28.11 18.09 -18.76
N ASP A 216 27.26 18.97 -19.28
CA ASP A 216 25.81 18.94 -19.02
C ASP A 216 25.21 17.69 -19.66
N THR A 217 24.40 16.97 -18.88
CA THR A 217 23.77 15.71 -19.28
C THR A 217 22.39 15.60 -18.65
N THR A 218 21.61 14.60 -19.04
CA THR A 218 20.30 14.35 -18.44
C THR A 218 20.06 12.86 -18.22
N PHE A 219 19.26 12.54 -17.22
CA PHE A 219 18.70 11.21 -17.05
C PHE A 219 17.23 11.33 -16.65
N ARG A 220 16.46 10.26 -16.90
CA ARG A 220 15.05 10.20 -16.58
C ARG A 220 14.83 9.23 -15.43
N ILE A 221 14.06 9.65 -14.45
CA ILE A 221 13.56 8.81 -13.37
C ILE A 221 12.15 8.35 -13.74
N ASP A 222 11.92 7.05 -13.67
CA ASP A 222 10.64 6.39 -13.85
C ASP A 222 10.12 5.91 -12.51
N GLY A 223 9.41 6.79 -11.81
CA GLY A 223 8.81 6.46 -10.53
C GLY A 223 7.37 5.96 -10.67
N SER A 224 6.79 5.56 -9.54
CA SER A 224 5.43 5.01 -9.52
C SER A 224 4.33 6.04 -9.81
N SER A 225 4.62 7.33 -9.56
CA SER A 225 3.67 8.44 -9.79
C SER A 225 3.80 9.05 -11.19
N GLY A 226 4.89 8.76 -11.91
CA GLY A 226 5.22 9.37 -13.19
C GLY A 226 6.71 9.41 -13.46
N SER A 227 7.09 10.03 -14.57
CA SER A 227 8.49 10.15 -15.00
C SER A 227 8.94 11.60 -15.09
N ALA A 228 10.17 11.88 -14.66
CA ALA A 228 10.77 13.22 -14.77
C ALA A 228 12.21 13.13 -15.30
N THR A 229 12.58 14.07 -16.18
CA THR A 229 13.96 14.22 -16.66
C THR A 229 14.69 15.20 -15.75
N ILE A 230 15.80 14.75 -15.19
CA ILE A 230 16.69 15.52 -14.32
C ILE A 230 17.92 15.92 -15.13
N GLY A 231 18.22 17.22 -15.12
CA GLY A 231 19.46 17.76 -15.69
C GLY A 231 20.60 17.70 -14.69
N ILE A 232 21.75 17.20 -15.14
CA ILE A 232 23.02 17.30 -14.44
C ILE A 232 23.83 18.36 -15.17
N THR A 233 24.24 19.41 -14.49
CA THR A 233 25.16 20.41 -15.08
C THR A 233 26.61 20.09 -14.72
N ALA A 234 27.55 20.47 -15.58
CA ALA A 234 28.97 20.32 -15.32
C ALA A 234 29.33 20.97 -13.97
N GLY A 235 30.17 20.31 -13.17
CA GLY A 235 30.55 20.83 -11.85
C GLY A 235 29.54 20.58 -10.71
N GLN A 236 28.39 19.95 -10.94
CA GLN A 236 27.43 19.66 -9.86
C GLN A 236 27.99 18.71 -8.81
N THR A 237 27.63 18.95 -7.55
CA THR A 237 27.90 18.03 -6.44
C THR A 237 26.72 17.10 -6.20
N ALA A 238 26.94 15.98 -5.49
CA ALA A 238 25.88 15.04 -5.16
C ALA A 238 24.72 15.72 -4.40
N LYS A 239 25.03 16.68 -3.53
CA LYS A 239 24.06 17.53 -2.83
C LYS A 239 23.13 18.27 -3.78
N SER A 240 23.70 19.00 -4.74
CA SER A 240 22.93 19.82 -5.68
C SER A 240 22.04 18.95 -6.57
N LEU A 241 22.53 17.76 -6.95
CA LEU A 241 21.76 16.79 -7.71
C LEU A 241 20.65 16.14 -6.88
N ALA A 242 20.91 15.77 -5.63
CA ALA A 242 19.87 15.27 -4.72
C ALA A 242 18.75 16.29 -4.52
N ALA A 243 19.09 17.58 -4.39
CA ALA A 243 18.10 18.66 -4.33
C ALA A 243 17.26 18.74 -5.62
N ALA A 244 17.89 18.62 -6.79
CA ALA A 244 17.19 18.61 -8.08
C ALA A 244 16.22 17.43 -8.22
N ILE A 245 16.61 16.23 -7.74
CA ILE A 245 15.73 15.05 -7.71
C ILE A 245 14.58 15.24 -6.73
N ASN A 246 14.86 15.72 -5.51
CA ASN A 246 13.85 15.94 -4.47
C ASN A 246 12.83 17.00 -4.90
N ALA A 247 13.20 17.99 -5.70
CA ALA A 247 12.28 18.95 -6.30
C ALA A 247 11.25 18.28 -7.24
N GLN A 248 11.56 17.10 -7.80
CA GLN A 248 10.68 16.28 -8.63
C GLN A 248 10.07 15.08 -7.87
N SER A 249 10.23 15.02 -6.54
CA SER A 249 9.67 13.92 -5.74
C SER A 249 8.13 13.86 -5.80
N GLY A 250 7.45 15.00 -5.96
CA GLY A 250 5.98 15.03 -6.11
C GLY A 250 5.47 14.43 -7.42
N THR A 251 6.28 14.42 -8.49
CA THR A 251 5.92 13.87 -9.80
C THR A 251 6.40 12.43 -9.97
N THR A 252 7.56 12.08 -9.41
CA THR A 252 8.15 10.74 -9.53
C THR A 252 7.77 9.82 -8.37
N GLY A 253 7.65 10.34 -7.15
CA GLY A 253 7.56 9.53 -5.92
C GLY A 253 8.91 8.97 -5.46
N VAL A 254 10.02 9.52 -5.96
CA VAL A 254 11.39 9.12 -5.59
C VAL A 254 12.05 10.25 -4.81
N THR A 255 12.71 9.90 -3.71
CA THR A 255 13.49 10.83 -2.88
C THR A 255 14.96 10.52 -3.00
N ALA A 256 15.82 11.50 -2.79
CA ALA A 256 17.26 11.35 -2.89
C ALA A 256 18.00 11.89 -1.67
N THR A 257 19.01 11.14 -1.22
CA THR A 257 19.95 11.53 -0.17
C THR A 257 21.35 11.53 -0.74
N ALA A 258 22.14 12.56 -0.43
CA ALA A 258 23.54 12.64 -0.82
C ALA A 258 24.45 12.63 0.40
N ARG A 259 25.63 12.01 0.25
CA ARG A 259 26.65 11.94 1.29
C ARG A 259 28.01 11.73 0.65
N THR A 260 29.06 12.34 1.18
CA THR A 260 30.43 12.10 0.69
C THR A 260 31.25 11.53 1.82
N ASP A 261 31.66 10.27 1.71
CA ASP A 261 32.56 9.64 2.68
C ASP A 261 33.80 9.13 1.93
N ILE A 262 34.98 9.32 2.51
CA ILE A 262 36.23 8.87 1.92
C ILE A 262 37.29 8.61 2.99
N ASP A 263 38.03 7.52 2.82
CA ASP A 263 39.15 7.18 3.70
C ASP A 263 40.48 7.71 3.14
N LEU A 264 41.23 8.37 4.02
CA LEU A 264 42.63 8.72 3.85
C LEU A 264 43.47 7.64 4.53
N SER A 265 44.36 7.02 3.77
CA SER A 265 45.19 5.91 4.22
C SER A 265 46.63 6.05 3.73
N SER A 266 47.49 5.08 4.07
CA SER A 266 48.93 5.12 3.76
C SER A 266 49.67 6.28 4.42
N PHE A 267 49.25 6.68 5.62
CA PHE A 267 50.03 7.58 6.46
C PHE A 267 51.36 6.93 6.85
N THR A 268 52.41 7.75 6.93
CA THR A 268 53.72 7.34 7.45
C THR A 268 53.87 7.85 8.88
N ALA A 269 54.30 6.97 9.79
CA ALA A 269 54.48 7.32 11.19
C ALA A 269 55.56 8.39 11.36
N ASN A 270 55.35 9.31 12.30
CA ASN A 270 56.25 10.43 12.62
C ASN A 270 56.52 11.41 11.45
N THR A 271 55.57 11.52 10.52
CA THR A 271 55.70 12.37 9.33
C THR A 271 54.70 13.53 9.37
N SER A 272 55.15 14.71 8.92
CA SER A 272 54.28 15.88 8.78
C SER A 272 53.61 15.91 7.42
N TYR A 273 52.32 16.25 7.42
CA TYR A 273 51.49 16.41 6.24
C TYR A 273 50.96 17.85 6.20
N SER A 274 50.94 18.43 5.01
CA SER A 274 50.29 19.71 4.74
C SER A 274 49.44 19.54 3.50
N LEU A 275 48.14 19.30 3.71
CA LEU A 275 47.17 19.02 2.66
C LEU A 275 46.34 20.27 2.38
N THR A 276 45.96 20.51 1.13
CA THR A 276 44.99 21.55 0.78
C THR A 276 43.64 20.91 0.52
N MET A 277 42.58 21.43 1.14
CA MET A 277 41.24 20.84 1.04
C MET A 277 40.20 21.87 0.64
N ARG A 278 39.27 21.43 -0.22
CA ARG A 278 38.08 22.20 -0.62
C ARG A 278 36.85 21.30 -0.58
N SER A 279 35.76 21.81 -0.01
CA SER A 279 34.44 21.18 -0.03
C SER A 279 33.38 22.29 -0.02
N ASN A 280 32.70 22.58 1.09
CA ASN A 280 31.71 23.67 1.17
C ASN A 280 32.31 25.08 0.98
N ASN A 281 33.61 25.22 1.22
CA ASN A 281 34.35 26.47 1.09
C ASN A 281 34.68 26.80 -0.37
N SER A 282 34.49 28.07 -0.76
CA SER A 282 34.85 28.54 -2.11
C SER A 282 36.37 28.70 -2.31
N VAL A 283 37.14 28.86 -1.23
CA VAL A 283 38.61 29.00 -1.26
C VAL A 283 39.23 27.84 -0.52
N ALA A 284 40.16 27.12 -1.15
CA ALA A 284 40.85 25.98 -0.55
C ALA A 284 41.58 26.37 0.75
N THR A 285 41.53 25.48 1.74
CA THR A 285 42.15 25.70 3.06
C THR A 285 43.23 24.66 3.32
N THR A 286 44.37 25.10 3.85
CA THR A 286 45.44 24.19 4.26
C THR A 286 45.15 23.54 5.61
N VAL A 287 45.31 22.22 5.67
CA VAL A 287 45.25 21.38 6.86
C VAL A 287 46.63 20.80 7.08
N ALA A 288 47.32 21.27 8.12
CA ALA A 288 48.66 20.82 8.47
C ALA A 288 48.64 20.07 9.80
N PHE A 289 49.32 18.93 9.86
CA PHE A 289 49.40 18.08 11.05
C PHE A 289 50.63 17.17 10.98
N THR A 290 50.96 16.56 12.11
CA THR A 290 51.98 15.52 12.19
C THR A 290 51.33 14.23 12.67
N VAL A 291 51.57 13.14 11.96
CA VAL A 291 51.12 11.81 12.36
C VAL A 291 52.15 11.21 13.31
N GLY A 292 51.69 10.69 14.45
CA GLY A 292 52.50 9.93 15.40
C GLY A 292 52.61 8.46 14.99
N ALA A 293 52.35 7.53 15.91
CA ALA A 293 52.16 6.11 15.58
C ALA A 293 50.91 5.91 14.71
N LEU A 294 50.83 4.77 14.00
CA LEU A 294 49.66 4.43 13.17
C LEU A 294 48.57 3.75 14.02
N ASP A 295 48.11 4.50 15.02
CA ASP A 295 47.03 4.14 15.93
C ASP A 295 46.13 5.37 16.18
N GLY A 296 45.10 5.19 17.01
CA GLY A 296 44.14 6.26 17.31
C GLY A 296 44.78 7.51 17.92
N ASP A 297 45.81 7.32 18.76
CA ASP A 297 46.50 8.42 19.44
C ASP A 297 47.40 9.18 18.46
N GLY A 298 48.18 8.48 17.62
CA GLY A 298 49.05 9.10 16.64
C GLY A 298 48.32 9.76 15.47
N LEU A 299 47.09 9.35 15.17
CA LEU A 299 46.22 10.00 14.16
C LEU A 299 45.31 11.09 14.76
N SER A 300 45.29 11.27 16.08
CA SER A 300 44.41 12.25 16.75
C SER A 300 44.65 13.70 16.31
N ALA A 301 45.92 14.08 16.11
CA ALA A 301 46.29 15.42 15.64
C ALA A 301 45.78 15.70 14.23
N ALA A 302 45.78 14.68 13.37
CA ALA A 302 45.25 14.78 12.02
C ALA A 302 43.71 14.89 12.04
N VAL A 303 43.02 14.09 12.85
CA VAL A 303 41.57 14.20 13.08
C VAL A 303 41.20 15.60 13.59
N ALA A 304 41.93 16.12 14.58
CA ALA A 304 41.72 17.46 15.11
C ALA A 304 41.95 18.54 14.03
N ALA A 305 43.04 18.45 13.26
CA ALA A 305 43.36 19.44 12.23
C ALA A 305 42.27 19.55 11.14
N PHE A 306 41.68 18.43 10.72
CA PHE A 306 40.53 18.46 9.80
C PHE A 306 39.27 19.03 10.47
N ASN A 307 38.97 18.61 11.70
CA ASN A 307 37.79 19.07 12.43
C ASN A 307 37.85 20.57 12.80
N ASP A 308 39.04 21.12 13.04
CA ASP A 308 39.24 22.57 13.25
C ASP A 308 38.89 23.41 12.02
N LYS A 309 38.90 22.81 10.83
CA LYS A 309 38.49 23.45 9.57
C LYS A 309 37.06 23.11 9.14
N SER A 310 36.35 22.27 9.89
CA SER A 310 35.00 21.78 9.56
C SER A 310 33.96 22.89 9.42
N SER A 311 34.10 23.99 10.15
CA SER A 311 33.18 25.14 10.05
C SER A 311 33.24 25.83 8.69
N ALA A 312 34.40 25.80 8.02
CA ALA A 312 34.56 26.34 6.67
C ALA A 312 34.28 25.27 5.61
N THR A 313 34.78 24.04 5.80
CA THR A 313 34.75 23.00 4.76
C THR A 313 33.50 22.14 4.81
N GLY A 314 32.79 22.08 5.95
CA GLY A 314 31.68 21.15 6.17
C GLY A 314 32.11 19.69 6.34
N VAL A 315 33.43 19.42 6.28
CA VAL A 315 33.99 18.07 6.38
C VAL A 315 34.33 17.76 7.83
N THR A 316 33.88 16.60 8.28
CA THR A 316 34.23 16.03 9.59
C THR A 316 35.17 14.85 9.41
N ALA A 317 36.08 14.66 10.36
CA ALA A 317 37.07 13.59 10.37
C ALA A 317 36.88 12.68 11.58
N LYS A 318 37.06 11.38 11.37
CA LYS A 318 37.14 10.36 12.42
C LYS A 318 38.17 9.30 12.05
N LEU A 319 38.61 8.49 13.01
CA LEU A 319 39.43 7.32 12.71
C LEU A 319 38.65 6.34 11.82
N ASN A 320 39.31 5.74 10.84
CA ASN A 320 38.70 4.70 10.00
C ASN A 320 38.49 3.40 10.78
N ALA A 321 37.69 2.48 10.25
CA ALA A 321 37.40 1.21 10.91
C ALA A 321 38.65 0.34 11.15
N ALA A 322 39.68 0.49 10.31
CA ALA A 322 40.95 -0.24 10.43
C ALA A 322 41.91 0.32 11.49
N GLY A 323 41.66 1.53 12.00
CA GLY A 323 42.51 2.21 12.99
C GLY A 323 43.83 2.76 12.46
N THR A 324 44.08 2.67 11.15
CA THR A 324 45.36 3.02 10.49
C THR A 324 45.25 4.24 9.57
N GLY A 325 44.06 4.83 9.47
CA GLY A 325 43.77 5.99 8.63
C GLY A 325 42.60 6.80 9.16
N ILE A 326 42.17 7.80 8.39
CA ILE A 326 41.14 8.76 8.79
C ILE A 326 40.03 8.76 7.75
N SER A 327 38.79 8.67 8.19
CA SER A 327 37.62 8.81 7.35
C SER A 327 37.13 10.26 7.38
N LEU A 328 37.03 10.89 6.22
CA LEU A 328 36.43 12.21 6.03
C LEU A 328 35.00 12.06 5.55
N SER A 329 34.11 12.87 6.11
CA SER A 329 32.68 12.83 5.81
C SER A 329 32.11 14.23 5.62
N ASN A 330 31.36 14.41 4.54
CA ASN A 330 30.46 15.53 4.32
C ASN A 330 29.02 15.01 4.28
N ALA A 331 28.26 15.29 5.34
CA ALA A 331 26.90 14.80 5.50
C ALA A 331 25.91 15.42 4.50
N ALA A 332 26.24 16.55 3.87
CA ALA A 332 25.39 17.17 2.86
C ALA A 332 25.63 16.58 1.46
N GLY A 333 26.72 15.84 1.25
CA GLY A 333 27.10 15.31 -0.07
C GLY A 333 27.78 16.32 -0.99
N GLU A 334 28.46 17.33 -0.42
CA GLU A 334 29.38 18.15 -1.21
C GLU A 334 30.65 17.36 -1.52
N ASP A 335 31.27 17.65 -2.66
CA ASP A 335 32.49 16.96 -3.06
C ASP A 335 33.62 17.29 -2.07
N ILE A 336 34.52 16.32 -1.85
CA ILE A 336 35.72 16.52 -1.05
C ILE A 336 36.91 16.50 -2.00
N VAL A 337 37.61 17.63 -2.10
CA VAL A 337 38.81 17.75 -2.93
C VAL A 337 40.02 17.86 -2.00
N ILE A 338 40.99 16.96 -2.18
CA ILE A 338 42.21 16.92 -1.37
C ILE A 338 43.40 17.02 -2.31
N GLU A 339 44.13 18.11 -2.21
CA GLU A 339 45.41 18.26 -2.89
C GLU A 339 46.57 17.93 -1.95
N VAL A 340 47.57 17.26 -2.52
CA VAL A 340 48.84 16.93 -1.87
C VAL A 340 49.94 17.78 -2.50
N PRO A 341 50.26 18.96 -1.92
CA PRO A 341 51.31 19.83 -2.42
C PRO A 341 52.67 19.13 -2.47
N ALA A 342 53.57 19.64 -3.32
CA ALA A 342 54.95 19.13 -3.46
C ALA A 342 55.74 19.11 -2.14
N ALA A 343 55.43 20.02 -1.21
CA ALA A 343 56.05 20.10 0.11
C ALA A 343 55.50 19.08 1.13
N SER A 344 54.48 18.30 0.76
CA SER A 344 53.86 17.27 1.60
C SER A 344 54.40 15.88 1.27
N THR A 345 53.87 14.86 1.95
CA THR A 345 54.14 13.44 1.67
C THR A 345 52.98 12.85 0.87
N ALA A 346 53.27 11.92 -0.05
CA ALA A 346 52.25 11.18 -0.78
C ALA A 346 51.27 10.50 0.19
N LEU A 347 49.99 10.44 -0.20
CA LEU A 347 48.91 9.91 0.62
C LEU A 347 47.93 9.13 -0.25
N ALA A 348 47.29 8.10 0.29
CA ALA A 348 46.20 7.44 -0.41
C ALA A 348 44.84 8.05 -0.03
N VAL A 349 44.03 8.39 -1.04
CA VAL A 349 42.64 8.84 -0.89
C VAL A 349 41.74 7.81 -1.57
N GLY A 350 40.87 7.15 -0.81
CA GLY A 350 40.00 6.08 -1.33
C GLY A 350 40.77 4.89 -1.92
N GLY A 351 41.97 4.61 -1.42
CA GLY A 351 42.87 3.58 -1.94
C GLY A 351 43.72 4.01 -3.16
N VAL A 352 43.54 5.24 -3.64
CA VAL A 352 44.34 5.82 -4.73
C VAL A 352 45.49 6.63 -4.14
N THR A 353 46.74 6.26 -4.45
CA THR A 353 47.91 7.04 -4.05
C THR A 353 48.03 8.32 -4.87
N ILE A 354 48.03 9.47 -4.18
CA ILE A 354 48.28 10.79 -4.75
C ILE A 354 49.75 11.16 -4.48
N PRO A 355 50.58 11.31 -5.52
CA PRO A 355 51.98 11.71 -5.34
C PRO A 355 52.08 13.18 -4.95
N ASN A 356 53.10 13.52 -4.15
CA ASN A 356 53.40 14.89 -3.75
C ASN A 356 54.02 15.69 -4.91
N ALA A 357 53.17 16.42 -5.62
CA ALA A 357 53.58 17.27 -6.74
C ALA A 357 52.68 18.52 -6.75
N PRO A 358 53.09 19.63 -7.41
CA PRO A 358 52.18 20.77 -7.54
C PRO A 358 50.91 20.36 -8.32
N ASN A 359 49.74 20.83 -7.87
CA ASN A 359 48.46 20.65 -8.55
C ASN A 359 48.03 19.18 -8.71
N ASN A 360 48.28 18.35 -7.69
CA ASN A 360 47.82 16.97 -7.63
C ASN A 360 46.68 16.85 -6.60
N ALA A 361 45.44 16.81 -7.09
CA ALA A 361 44.25 16.71 -6.25
C ALA A 361 43.46 15.40 -6.47
N ALA A 362 43.04 14.76 -5.37
CA ALA A 362 41.99 13.76 -5.40
C ALA A 362 40.63 14.46 -5.38
N TYR A 363 39.79 14.17 -6.37
CA TYR A 363 38.40 14.61 -6.41
C TYR A 363 37.51 13.46 -5.96
N VAL A 364 36.82 13.67 -4.85
CA VAL A 364 35.87 12.71 -4.28
C VAL A 364 34.48 13.26 -4.49
N THR A 365 33.79 12.70 -5.48
CA THR A 365 32.36 12.98 -5.69
C THR A 365 31.55 12.25 -4.62
N GLY A 366 30.51 12.90 -4.11
CA GLY A 366 29.58 12.26 -3.16
C GLY A 366 28.82 11.09 -3.76
N THR A 367 28.34 10.19 -2.91
CA THR A 367 27.32 9.21 -3.26
C THR A 367 25.96 9.88 -3.28
N LEU A 368 25.11 9.34 -4.15
CA LEU A 368 23.72 9.69 -4.28
C LEU A 368 22.90 8.42 -4.16
N THR A 369 21.98 8.41 -3.23
CA THR A 369 21.05 7.33 -3.00
C THR A 369 19.66 7.81 -3.33
N LEU A 370 18.91 7.03 -4.10
CA LEU A 370 17.51 7.24 -4.38
C LEU A 370 16.69 6.17 -3.67
N ASP A 371 15.61 6.58 -3.01
CA ASP A 371 14.72 5.73 -2.21
C ASP A 371 13.26 5.97 -2.58
N SER A 372 12.45 4.92 -2.54
CA SER A 372 10.99 4.98 -2.76
C SER A 372 10.27 3.79 -2.10
N ASP A 373 9.02 3.99 -1.69
CA ASP A 373 8.13 2.92 -1.21
C ASP A 373 7.74 1.92 -2.32
N LYS A 374 7.93 2.29 -3.60
CA LYS A 374 7.59 1.46 -4.77
C LYS A 374 8.76 1.33 -5.73
N SER A 375 8.71 0.28 -6.55
CA SER A 375 9.73 0.05 -7.59
C SER A 375 9.81 1.24 -8.55
N PHE A 376 11.03 1.63 -8.89
CA PHE A 376 11.30 2.67 -9.87
C PHE A 376 12.48 2.29 -10.75
N GLY A 377 12.60 2.98 -11.88
CA GLY A 377 13.69 2.84 -12.82
C GLY A 377 14.39 4.17 -13.06
N MET A 378 15.58 4.07 -13.62
CA MET A 378 16.30 5.20 -14.18
C MET A 378 16.77 4.85 -15.57
N VAL A 379 16.64 5.80 -16.49
CA VAL A 379 17.16 5.69 -17.86
C VAL A 379 18.07 6.87 -18.09
N ASN A 380 19.35 6.58 -18.28
CA ASN A 380 20.35 7.55 -18.70
C ASN A 380 20.21 7.75 -20.22
N ALA A 381 19.97 8.98 -20.68
CA ALA A 381 19.35 9.28 -21.98
C ALA A 381 20.21 9.04 -23.24
N ALA A 382 21.22 8.17 -23.21
CA ALA A 382 22.28 8.14 -24.23
C ALA A 382 22.29 6.93 -25.18
N VAL A 383 21.25 6.10 -25.29
CA VAL A 383 21.33 4.92 -26.18
C VAL A 383 20.57 5.06 -27.51
N ASN A 384 19.61 5.99 -27.65
CA ASN A 384 18.75 6.05 -28.85
C ASN A 384 18.55 7.44 -29.49
N ASP A 385 19.22 8.51 -29.02
CA ASP A 385 19.13 9.83 -29.66
C ASP A 385 20.50 10.23 -30.27
N PRO A 386 20.66 10.22 -31.61
CA PRO A 386 21.90 10.61 -32.27
C PRO A 386 22.21 12.12 -32.21
N VAL A 387 21.36 12.94 -31.56
CA VAL A 387 21.53 14.40 -31.42
C VAL A 387 21.63 14.84 -29.94
N GLY A 388 21.55 13.91 -28.98
CA GLY A 388 21.56 14.21 -27.54
C GLY A 388 22.96 14.40 -26.93
N PRO A 389 23.09 15.08 -25.76
CA PRO A 389 24.35 15.22 -25.03
C PRO A 389 24.93 13.85 -24.59
N PRO A 390 26.25 13.77 -24.32
CA PRO A 390 26.92 12.51 -23.96
C PRO A 390 26.34 11.85 -22.69
N PRO A 391 26.55 10.54 -22.46
CA PRO A 391 26.05 9.83 -21.27
C PRO A 391 26.58 10.40 -19.95
N VAL A 392 25.79 10.30 -18.87
CA VAL A 392 26.29 10.50 -17.50
C VAL A 392 27.37 9.44 -17.22
N THR A 393 28.61 9.86 -17.04
CA THR A 393 29.76 8.97 -16.77
C THR A 393 30.18 8.99 -15.30
N ASP A 394 29.36 9.58 -14.43
CA ASP A 394 29.72 9.88 -13.03
C ASP A 394 28.85 9.13 -12.01
N PHE A 395 27.68 9.69 -11.62
CA PHE A 395 26.83 9.13 -10.56
C PHE A 395 26.17 7.80 -10.95
N PHE A 396 25.72 7.66 -12.20
CA PHE A 396 25.00 6.49 -12.69
C PHE A 396 25.59 6.04 -14.03
N LEU A 397 26.46 5.04 -13.99
CA LEU A 397 27.18 4.53 -15.17
C LEU A 397 26.32 3.64 -16.07
N ALA A 398 25.26 3.03 -15.53
CA ALA A 398 24.40 2.13 -16.28
C ALA A 398 23.40 2.91 -17.14
N ALA A 399 23.22 2.48 -18.39
CA ALA A 399 22.25 3.05 -19.32
C ALA A 399 20.80 2.96 -18.78
N THR A 400 20.50 1.86 -18.11
CA THR A 400 19.24 1.65 -17.39
C THR A 400 19.55 1.03 -16.03
N SER A 401 18.93 1.54 -14.98
CA SER A 401 18.99 0.98 -13.63
C SER A 401 17.60 0.70 -13.12
N ALA A 402 17.39 -0.44 -12.48
CA ALA A 402 16.16 -0.77 -11.78
C ALA A 402 16.42 -0.71 -10.27
N SER A 403 15.44 -0.23 -9.51
CA SER A 403 15.52 -0.19 -8.05
C SER A 403 15.61 -1.59 -7.47
N GLN A 404 16.49 -1.77 -6.49
CA GLN A 404 16.63 -3.01 -5.73
C GLN A 404 15.83 -2.91 -4.43
N LEU A 405 15.05 -3.95 -4.13
CA LEU A 405 14.27 -4.01 -2.90
C LEU A 405 15.18 -4.32 -1.70
N GLN A 406 15.28 -3.38 -0.79
CA GLN A 406 15.82 -3.54 0.57
C GLN A 406 14.69 -4.06 1.44
N THR A 407 14.79 -5.33 1.85
CA THR A 407 13.69 -6.01 2.55
C THR A 407 13.74 -5.74 4.05
N VAL A 408 12.56 -5.78 4.67
CA VAL A 408 12.41 -5.72 6.14
C VAL A 408 13.06 -6.93 6.85
N ASP A 409 13.29 -8.02 6.12
CA ASP A 409 14.00 -9.19 6.63
C ASP A 409 15.50 -8.91 6.93
N THR A 410 16.10 -7.96 6.20
CA THR A 410 17.54 -7.65 6.28
C THR A 410 17.86 -6.43 7.14
N LEU A 411 16.95 -6.01 8.02
CA LEU A 411 17.19 -4.86 8.89
C LEU A 411 18.34 -5.14 9.86
N ASP A 412 19.25 -4.18 9.97
CA ASP A 412 20.43 -4.25 10.82
C ASP A 412 20.75 -2.88 11.42
N VAL A 413 21.09 -2.87 12.71
CA VAL A 413 21.48 -1.67 13.46
C VAL A 413 22.84 -1.83 14.15
N ALA A 414 23.67 -2.80 13.76
CA ALA A 414 24.97 -3.04 14.38
C ALA A 414 25.98 -1.88 14.18
N THR A 415 25.76 -1.03 13.17
CA THR A 415 26.61 0.13 12.84
C THR A 415 25.76 1.39 12.66
N VAL A 416 26.37 2.57 12.77
CA VAL A 416 25.67 3.85 12.53
C VAL A 416 25.12 3.94 11.11
N GLU A 417 25.88 3.40 10.14
CA GLU A 417 25.46 3.36 8.76
C GLU A 417 24.30 2.39 8.53
N SER A 418 24.40 1.14 9.04
CA SER A 418 23.28 0.20 8.96
C SER A 418 22.03 0.70 9.68
N ALA A 419 22.18 1.37 10.83
CA ALA A 419 21.07 2.03 11.52
C ALA A 419 20.39 3.09 10.64
N THR A 420 21.16 3.93 9.93
CA THR A 420 20.60 4.96 9.04
C THR A 420 19.85 4.35 7.85
N ARG A 421 20.36 3.23 7.29
CA ARG A 421 19.66 2.47 6.23
C ARG A 421 18.40 1.78 6.75
N THR A 422 18.44 1.28 7.98
CA THR A 422 17.25 0.72 8.65
C THR A 422 16.17 1.79 8.82
N LEU A 423 16.52 3.05 9.12
CA LEU A 423 15.55 4.14 9.18
C LEU A 423 14.83 4.37 7.85
N SER A 424 15.56 4.48 6.73
CA SER A 424 14.91 4.66 5.42
C SER A 424 14.07 3.45 5.01
N THR A 425 14.54 2.23 5.32
CA THR A 425 13.83 0.98 5.03
C THR A 425 12.54 0.85 5.83
N VAL A 426 12.58 1.19 7.12
CA VAL A 426 11.42 1.18 8.01
C VAL A 426 10.43 2.28 7.65
N ASP A 427 10.89 3.48 7.31
CA ASP A 427 10.01 4.58 6.89
C ASP A 427 9.24 4.20 5.61
N ALA A 428 9.91 3.61 4.61
CA ALA A 428 9.25 3.08 3.42
C ALA A 428 8.27 1.93 3.76
N ALA A 429 8.68 0.99 4.62
CA ALA A 429 7.81 -0.12 5.05
C ALA A 429 6.54 0.37 5.76
N ILE A 430 6.65 1.39 6.62
CA ILE A 430 5.50 2.03 7.27
C ILE A 430 4.58 2.67 6.24
N GLN A 431 5.11 3.33 5.21
CA GLN A 431 4.30 3.89 4.13
C GLN A 431 3.55 2.81 3.33
N VAL A 432 4.20 1.69 3.02
CA VAL A 432 3.55 0.56 2.34
C VAL A 432 2.40 0.00 3.18
N ILE A 433 2.62 -0.20 4.49
CA ILE A 433 1.58 -0.65 5.42
C ILE A 433 0.45 0.39 5.50
N ALA A 434 0.76 1.66 5.74
CA ALA A 434 -0.23 2.73 5.83
C ALA A 434 -1.09 2.84 4.57
N GLY A 435 -0.48 2.69 3.39
CA GLY A 435 -1.20 2.67 2.11
C GLY A 435 -2.17 1.50 2.00
N GLN A 436 -1.80 0.31 2.48
CA GLN A 436 -2.72 -0.83 2.50
C GLN A 436 -3.83 -0.69 3.54
N ARG A 437 -3.50 -0.16 4.73
CA ARG A 437 -4.49 0.15 5.78
C ARG A 437 -5.55 1.14 5.28
N ALA A 438 -5.13 2.17 4.56
CA ALA A 438 -6.02 3.12 3.90
C ALA A 438 -6.96 2.43 2.88
N LYS A 439 -6.45 1.46 2.10
CA LYS A 439 -7.29 0.67 1.17
C LYS A 439 -8.32 -0.17 1.92
N PHE A 440 -7.95 -0.80 3.03
CA PHE A 440 -8.91 -1.55 3.85
C PHE A 440 -9.94 -0.64 4.51
N GLY A 441 -9.56 0.54 5.00
CA GLY A 441 -10.50 1.55 5.50
C GLY A 441 -11.51 1.99 4.43
N ALA A 442 -11.04 2.31 3.22
CA ALA A 442 -11.91 2.64 2.09
C ALA A 442 -12.84 1.48 1.70
N LEU A 443 -12.35 0.24 1.76
CA LEU A 443 -13.13 -0.97 1.50
C LEU A 443 -14.22 -1.18 2.56
N GLN A 444 -13.92 -0.96 3.84
CA GLN A 444 -14.91 -1.01 4.93
C GLN A 444 -16.03 0.01 4.69
N SER A 445 -15.70 1.27 4.43
CA SER A 445 -16.71 2.30 4.12
C SER A 445 -17.53 1.95 2.86
N ARG A 446 -16.92 1.31 1.86
CA ARG A 446 -17.65 0.84 0.67
C ARG A 446 -18.63 -0.27 1.02
N PHE A 447 -18.25 -1.23 1.87
CA PHE A 447 -19.15 -2.29 2.32
C PHE A 447 -20.29 -1.76 3.20
N GLU A 448 -20.02 -0.86 4.15
CA GLU A 448 -21.03 -0.22 5.00
C GLU A 448 -22.10 0.50 4.17
N ASN A 449 -21.68 1.33 3.21
CA ASN A 449 -22.61 2.01 2.29
C ASN A 449 -23.40 1.02 1.43
N THR A 450 -22.75 -0.06 0.98
CA THR A 450 -23.42 -1.12 0.21
C THR A 450 -24.47 -1.82 1.06
N ILE A 451 -24.18 -2.16 2.32
CA ILE A 451 -25.14 -2.78 3.24
C ILE A 451 -26.36 -1.89 3.45
N ALA A 452 -26.17 -0.58 3.72
CA ALA A 452 -27.27 0.36 3.89
C ALA A 452 -28.17 0.45 2.64
N SER A 453 -27.56 0.46 1.44
CA SER A 453 -28.27 0.43 0.17
C SER A 453 -29.04 -0.88 -0.04
N LEU A 454 -28.42 -2.04 0.26
CA LEU A 454 -29.04 -3.36 0.16
C LEU A 454 -30.25 -3.49 1.09
N GLN A 455 -30.14 -3.01 2.33
CA GLN A 455 -31.23 -3.01 3.30
C GLN A 455 -32.41 -2.16 2.82
N THR A 456 -32.13 -0.96 2.30
CA THR A 456 -33.15 -0.08 1.72
C THR A 456 -33.84 -0.71 0.51
N MET A 457 -33.10 -1.37 -0.37
CA MET A 457 -33.68 -2.11 -1.50
C MET A 457 -34.52 -3.30 -1.04
N ALA A 458 -34.06 -4.05 -0.04
CA ALA A 458 -34.78 -5.18 0.51
C ALA A 458 -36.11 -4.74 1.16
N GLU A 459 -36.12 -3.60 1.87
CA GLU A 459 -37.32 -3.01 2.45
C GLU A 459 -38.32 -2.57 1.37
N ASN A 460 -37.86 -1.81 0.37
CA ASN A 460 -38.72 -1.35 -0.74
C ASN A 460 -39.30 -2.50 -1.57
N LEU A 461 -38.50 -3.55 -1.84
CA LEU A 461 -38.99 -4.76 -2.50
C LEU A 461 -39.96 -5.55 -1.62
N SER A 462 -39.72 -5.61 -0.31
CA SER A 462 -40.64 -6.26 0.64
C SER A 462 -41.97 -5.53 0.71
N ALA A 463 -41.96 -4.19 0.76
CA ALA A 463 -43.17 -3.36 0.71
C ALA A 463 -43.91 -3.50 -0.63
N SER A 464 -43.17 -3.57 -1.75
CA SER A 464 -43.77 -3.79 -3.07
C SER A 464 -44.38 -5.19 -3.19
N ARG A 465 -43.72 -6.22 -2.64
CA ARG A 465 -44.25 -7.57 -2.57
C ARG A 465 -45.50 -7.62 -1.71
N SER A 466 -45.50 -6.97 -0.55
CA SER A 466 -46.66 -6.90 0.36
C SER A 466 -47.90 -6.35 -0.34
N ARG A 467 -47.77 -5.25 -1.09
CA ARG A 467 -48.87 -4.69 -1.91
C ARG A 467 -49.41 -5.66 -2.98
N ILE A 468 -48.61 -6.61 -3.44
CA ILE A 468 -49.01 -7.60 -4.45
C ILE A 468 -49.62 -8.83 -3.78
N GLN A 469 -48.99 -9.34 -2.73
CA GLN A 469 -49.24 -10.67 -2.20
C GLN A 469 -50.14 -10.67 -0.96
N ASP A 470 -50.05 -9.65 -0.10
CA ASP A 470 -50.73 -9.65 1.19
C ASP A 470 -52.21 -9.26 1.03
N ALA A 471 -53.05 -9.81 1.90
CA ALA A 471 -54.48 -9.50 1.93
C ALA A 471 -54.75 -8.27 2.82
N ASP A 472 -55.66 -7.41 2.38
CA ASP A 472 -56.25 -6.38 3.24
C ASP A 472 -57.33 -7.03 4.13
N PHE A 473 -57.02 -7.18 5.41
CA PHE A 473 -57.92 -7.79 6.40
C PHE A 473 -59.27 -7.07 6.50
N ALA A 474 -59.32 -5.74 6.35
CA ALA A 474 -60.57 -5.00 6.45
C ALA A 474 -61.49 -5.35 5.27
N LEU A 475 -60.94 -5.40 4.06
CA LEU A 475 -61.68 -5.79 2.87
C LEU A 475 -62.12 -7.26 2.92
N GLU A 476 -61.23 -8.17 3.33
CA GLU A 476 -61.52 -9.60 3.35
C GLU A 476 -62.54 -9.96 4.44
N THR A 477 -62.52 -9.28 5.59
CA THR A 477 -63.54 -9.43 6.63
C THR A 477 -64.91 -8.95 6.17
N ALA A 478 -64.97 -7.84 5.41
CA ALA A 478 -66.21 -7.36 4.81
C ALA A 478 -66.75 -8.34 3.75
N ASN A 479 -65.87 -8.93 2.93
CA ASN A 479 -66.24 -9.96 1.96
C ASN A 479 -66.72 -11.24 2.64
N LEU A 480 -66.05 -11.66 3.72
CA LEU A 480 -66.45 -12.81 4.54
C LEU A 480 -67.86 -12.60 5.12
N SER A 481 -68.11 -11.45 5.73
CA SER A 481 -69.44 -11.12 6.28
C SER A 481 -70.51 -11.10 5.19
N ARG A 482 -70.23 -10.46 4.03
CA ARG A 482 -71.15 -10.45 2.89
C ARG A 482 -71.46 -11.85 2.37
N THR A 483 -70.44 -12.71 2.21
CA THR A 483 -70.62 -14.07 1.69
C THR A 483 -71.33 -14.99 2.67
N GLN A 484 -71.12 -14.83 3.99
CA GLN A 484 -71.90 -15.52 5.02
C GLN A 484 -73.40 -15.13 4.96
N ILE A 485 -73.70 -13.84 4.82
CA ILE A 485 -75.09 -13.36 4.68
C ILE A 485 -75.72 -13.90 3.39
N LEU A 486 -74.99 -13.88 2.27
CA LEU A 486 -75.46 -14.44 0.99
C LEU A 486 -75.66 -15.96 1.04
N GLN A 487 -74.83 -16.69 1.78
CA GLN A 487 -75.02 -18.12 2.01
C GLN A 487 -76.32 -18.38 2.79
N GLN A 488 -76.56 -17.64 3.88
CA GLN A 488 -77.79 -17.75 4.67
C GLN A 488 -79.02 -17.41 3.82
N ALA A 489 -78.99 -16.29 3.09
CA ALA A 489 -80.07 -15.88 2.18
C ALA A 489 -80.28 -16.89 1.04
N GLY A 490 -79.19 -17.44 0.47
CA GLY A 490 -79.24 -18.45 -0.58
C GLY A 490 -79.88 -19.77 -0.11
N THR A 491 -79.57 -20.22 1.11
CA THR A 491 -80.23 -21.40 1.70
C THR A 491 -81.72 -21.18 1.92
N ALA A 492 -82.13 -20.00 2.40
CA ALA A 492 -83.53 -19.63 2.55
C ALA A 492 -84.27 -19.54 1.20
N MET A 493 -83.61 -18.99 0.16
CA MET A 493 -84.18 -18.91 -1.19
C MET A 493 -84.29 -20.26 -1.88
N VAL A 494 -83.33 -21.18 -1.69
CA VAL A 494 -83.46 -22.57 -2.16
C VAL A 494 -84.62 -23.27 -1.45
N ALA A 495 -84.77 -23.08 -0.14
CA ALA A 495 -85.90 -23.61 0.62
C ALA A 495 -87.24 -23.09 0.10
N GLN A 496 -87.36 -21.78 -0.15
CA GLN A 496 -88.56 -21.15 -0.72
C GLN A 496 -88.82 -21.61 -2.17
N ALA A 497 -87.78 -21.68 -3.01
CA ALA A 497 -87.88 -22.12 -4.39
C ALA A 497 -88.34 -23.58 -4.50
N ASN A 498 -87.98 -24.43 -3.53
CA ASN A 498 -88.43 -25.82 -3.46
C ASN A 498 -89.90 -25.96 -3.01
N GLN A 499 -90.50 -24.94 -2.40
CA GLN A 499 -91.92 -24.93 -2.00
C GLN A 499 -92.86 -24.45 -3.11
N LEU A 500 -92.39 -23.66 -4.09
CA LEU A 500 -93.20 -23.15 -5.21
C LEU A 500 -93.98 -24.24 -5.98
N PRO A 501 -93.44 -25.43 -6.28
CA PRO A 501 -94.19 -26.50 -6.93
C PRO A 501 -95.37 -27.04 -6.10
N GLN A 502 -95.36 -26.87 -4.77
CA GLN A 502 -96.47 -27.28 -3.89
C GLN A 502 -97.70 -26.36 -4.06
N GLY A 503 -97.51 -25.10 -4.48
CA GLY A 503 -98.62 -24.20 -4.80
C GLY A 503 -99.43 -24.65 -6.03
N VAL A 504 -98.80 -25.39 -6.95
CA VAL A 504 -99.48 -25.97 -8.12
C VAL A 504 -100.33 -27.18 -7.74
N LEU A 505 -99.89 -27.98 -6.75
CA LEU A 505 -100.70 -29.06 -6.18
C LEU A 505 -101.96 -28.54 -5.46
N ALA A 506 -101.92 -27.31 -4.92
CA ALA A 506 -103.11 -26.68 -4.33
C ALA A 506 -104.13 -26.24 -5.40
N LEU A 507 -103.67 -25.84 -6.60
CA LEU A 507 -104.52 -25.46 -7.73
C LEU A 507 -105.19 -26.66 -8.41
N LEU A 508 -104.56 -27.84 -8.38
CA LEU A 508 -105.12 -29.11 -8.88
C LEU A 508 -106.11 -29.77 -7.90
N ARG A 509 -106.25 -29.23 -6.68
CA ARG A 509 -107.18 -29.70 -5.63
C ARG A 509 -108.44 -28.84 -5.50
N GLN A 510 -108.55 -27.77 -6.29
CA GLN A 510 -109.78 -27.03 -6.55
C GLN A 510 -110.29 -27.42 -7.94
#